data_AF-A0A2N1TX93-F1
#
_entry.id   AF-A0A2N1TX93-F1
#
_cell.length_a   1.000
_cell.length_b   1.000
_cell.length_c   1.000
_cell.angle_alpha   90.00
_cell.angle_beta   90.00
_cell.angle_gamma   90.00
#
_symmetry.space_group_name_H-M   'P 1'
#
loop_
_entity.id
_entity.type
_entity.pdbx_description
1 polymer ?
#
loop_
_entity_poly.entity_id
_entity_poly.type
_entity_poly.pdbx_seq_one_letter_code
_entity_poly.pdbx_strand_id
1 'polypeptide(L)'
;MEPAGSGFSQVEVNKKHFGGSDSFNLEAPWNAEEVVRLPARTLAYIGDAVYELGLRLAHVRSGIDNAGRLHDSLVGHVNAPAQAKIFDSVFAGLDETEQQLLKNWRNAKNPSRYGSGTRGEYARATALEAWVAWLFLTGQKERLNQLFDGIVTQSLAGSDADESGKNKDE
;
A
#
# COMPACT_ATOMS: atom_id res chain seq x y z
N MET A 1 19.89 41.25 -23.65
CA MET A 1 20.40 40.18 -22.76
C MET A 1 19.17 39.40 -22.34
N GLU A 2 18.86 38.32 -23.05
CA GLU A 2 17.68 37.49 -22.75
C GLU A 2 18.00 36.49 -21.63
N PRO A 3 17.06 36.21 -20.71
CA PRO A 3 17.23 35.14 -19.76
C PRO A 3 17.01 33.80 -20.47
N ALA A 4 18.01 32.91 -20.40
CA ALA A 4 17.89 31.52 -20.82
C ALA A 4 16.86 30.81 -19.93
N GLY A 5 15.61 30.74 -20.40
CA GLY A 5 14.62 29.82 -19.87
C GLY A 5 15.09 28.40 -20.13
N SER A 6 15.47 27.69 -19.08
CA SER A 6 15.73 26.25 -19.09
C SER A 6 14.45 25.51 -19.45
N GLY A 7 14.15 25.44 -20.74
CA GLY A 7 13.08 24.66 -21.31
C GLY A 7 13.40 23.18 -21.21
N PHE A 8 13.18 22.60 -20.02
CA PHE A 8 12.69 21.24 -20.01
C PHE A 8 11.25 21.33 -20.55
N SER A 9 11.12 21.28 -21.88
CA SER A 9 9.84 20.92 -22.50
C SER A 9 9.33 19.68 -21.77
N GLN A 10 8.08 19.69 -21.35
CA GLN A 10 7.44 18.56 -20.68
C GLN A 10 7.59 17.33 -21.60
N VAL A 11 8.65 16.54 -21.39
CA VAL A 11 8.92 15.36 -22.20
C VAL A 11 7.86 14.36 -21.81
N GLU A 12 6.98 14.02 -22.76
CA GLU A 12 6.02 12.95 -22.58
C GLU A 12 6.82 11.67 -22.29
N VAL A 13 6.72 11.18 -21.05
CA VAL A 13 7.44 9.98 -20.62
C VAL A 13 6.87 8.81 -21.40
N ASN A 14 7.64 8.26 -22.33
CA ASN A 14 7.25 7.06 -23.06
C ASN A 14 7.37 5.84 -22.14
N LYS A 15 6.25 5.52 -21.47
CA LYS A 15 6.13 4.44 -20.47
C LYS A 15 6.47 3.05 -21.01
N LYS A 16 6.47 2.85 -22.35
CA LYS A 16 6.90 1.60 -23.00
C LYS A 16 8.41 1.33 -22.88
N HIS A 17 9.19 2.34 -22.49
CA HIS A 17 10.65 2.23 -22.30
C HIS A 17 11.07 2.00 -20.85
N PHE A 18 10.14 1.94 -19.89
CA PHE A 18 10.47 1.43 -18.57
C PHE A 18 10.73 -0.08 -18.68
N GLY A 19 11.99 -0.44 -18.90
CA GLY A 19 12.46 -1.82 -18.81
C GLY A 19 12.80 -2.16 -17.36
N GLY A 20 12.25 -3.25 -16.84
CA GLY A 20 12.48 -3.72 -15.48
C GLY A 20 11.26 -4.47 -14.91
N SER A 21 11.48 -5.20 -13.81
CA SER A 21 10.37 -5.71 -12.99
C SER A 21 10.17 -4.76 -11.82
N ASP A 22 9.00 -4.15 -11.74
CA ASP A 22 8.59 -3.30 -10.60
C ASP A 22 8.16 -4.12 -9.38
N SER A 23 8.35 -5.45 -9.44
CA SER A 23 8.03 -6.35 -8.33
C SER A 23 9.03 -6.20 -7.20
N PHE A 24 8.51 -6.14 -5.97
CA PHE A 24 9.35 -6.28 -4.77
C PHE A 24 10.06 -7.63 -4.80
N ASN A 25 11.40 -7.59 -4.91
CA ASN A 25 12.21 -8.80 -4.92
C ASN A 25 13.34 -8.66 -3.90
N LEU A 26 13.39 -9.59 -2.94
CA LEU A 26 14.56 -9.80 -2.10
C LEU A 26 15.31 -11.01 -2.65
N GLU A 27 16.55 -10.80 -3.10
CA GLU A 27 17.39 -11.88 -3.64
C GLU A 27 17.66 -12.99 -2.61
N ALA A 28 17.71 -12.64 -1.33
CA ALA A 28 17.87 -13.56 -0.21
C ALA A 28 16.75 -13.34 0.82
N PRO A 29 15.61 -14.03 0.68
CA PRO A 29 14.52 -13.97 1.65
C PRO A 29 14.94 -14.45 3.04
N TRP A 30 14.33 -13.86 4.06
CA TRP A 30 14.55 -14.22 5.45
C TRP A 30 13.73 -15.47 5.81
N ASN A 31 14.19 -16.21 6.81
CA ASN A 31 13.46 -17.37 7.31
C ASN A 31 12.12 -16.94 7.94
N ALA A 32 11.02 -17.49 7.45
CA ALA A 32 9.68 -17.13 7.88
C ALA A 32 9.41 -17.38 9.38
N GLU A 33 9.94 -18.46 9.95
CA GLU A 33 9.76 -18.82 11.36
C GLU A 33 10.48 -17.85 12.30
N GLU A 34 11.57 -17.23 11.84
CA GLU A 34 12.28 -16.20 12.59
C GLU A 34 11.61 -14.82 12.43
N VAL A 35 11.13 -14.48 11.22
CA VAL A 35 10.42 -13.21 10.97
C VAL A 35 9.18 -13.08 11.85
N VAL A 36 8.38 -14.15 12.02
CA VAL A 36 7.17 -14.10 12.84
C VAL A 36 7.43 -13.85 14.33
N ARG A 37 8.68 -14.02 14.80
CA ARG A 37 9.09 -13.75 16.19
C ARG A 37 9.45 -12.30 16.43
N LEU A 38 9.62 -11.50 15.38
CA LEU A 38 9.86 -10.07 15.52
C LEU A 38 8.66 -9.36 16.16
N PRO A 39 8.87 -8.31 16.97
CA PRO A 39 7.77 -7.54 17.53
C PRO A 39 6.86 -6.98 16.43
N ALA A 40 5.54 -7.05 16.64
CA ALA A 40 4.54 -6.56 15.67
C ALA A 40 4.84 -5.12 15.20
N ARG A 41 5.27 -4.23 16.11
CA ARG A 41 5.63 -2.85 15.75
C ARG A 41 6.90 -2.74 14.91
N THR A 42 7.86 -3.64 15.09
CA THR A 42 9.06 -3.69 14.26
C THR A 42 8.71 -4.15 12.85
N LEU A 43 7.86 -5.18 12.73
CA LEU A 43 7.34 -5.61 11.43
C LEU A 43 6.52 -4.49 10.78
N ALA A 44 5.56 -3.91 11.51
CA ALA A 44 4.72 -2.83 10.98
C ALA A 44 5.53 -1.62 10.50
N TYR A 45 6.61 -1.26 11.22
CA TYR A 45 7.51 -0.19 10.77
C TYR A 45 8.14 -0.45 9.39
N ILE A 46 8.54 -1.69 9.11
CA ILE A 46 9.04 -2.09 7.79
C ILE A 46 7.89 -2.15 6.77
N GLY A 47 6.77 -2.71 7.20
CA GLY A 47 5.59 -2.94 6.38
C GLY A 47 4.92 -1.67 5.88
N ASP A 48 4.87 -0.62 6.70
CA ASP A 48 4.37 0.70 6.33
C ASP A 48 5.15 1.27 5.13
N ALA A 49 6.49 1.19 5.17
CA ALA A 49 7.33 1.64 4.07
C ALA A 49 7.11 0.81 2.78
N VAL A 50 6.97 -0.51 2.90
CA VAL A 50 6.69 -1.40 1.77
C VAL A 50 5.29 -1.15 1.20
N TYR A 51 4.29 -0.99 2.07
CA TYR A 51 2.90 -0.74 1.69
C TYR A 51 2.78 0.58 0.92
N GLU A 52 3.36 1.65 1.45
CA GLU A 52 3.29 2.96 0.80
C GLU A 52 4.05 2.97 -0.54
N LEU A 53 5.25 2.38 -0.60
CA LEU A 53 5.98 2.26 -1.87
C LEU A 53 5.20 1.42 -2.89
N GLY A 54 4.61 0.31 -2.46
CA GLY A 54 3.88 -0.59 -3.35
C GLY A 54 2.64 0.05 -3.94
N LEU A 55 1.88 0.78 -3.13
CA LEU A 55 0.76 1.55 -3.64
C LEU A 55 1.19 2.67 -4.60
N ARG A 56 2.27 3.40 -4.30
CA ARG A 56 2.83 4.41 -5.20
C ARG A 56 3.18 3.82 -6.57
N LEU A 57 3.88 2.69 -6.58
CA LEU A 57 4.25 1.99 -7.82
C LEU A 57 3.02 1.49 -8.59
N ALA A 58 2.04 0.92 -7.89
CA ALA A 58 0.82 0.41 -8.51
C ALA A 58 -0.04 1.52 -9.15
N HIS A 59 -0.15 2.70 -8.52
CA HIS A 59 -0.85 3.85 -9.10
C HIS A 59 -0.09 4.47 -10.30
N VAL A 60 1.25 4.48 -10.26
CA VAL A 60 2.05 4.88 -11.42
C VAL A 60 1.82 3.93 -12.60
N ARG A 61 1.77 2.62 -12.34
CA ARG A 61 1.44 1.59 -13.33
C ARG A 61 0.03 1.75 -13.92
N SER A 62 -0.94 2.20 -13.12
CA SER A 62 -2.30 2.49 -13.61
C SER A 62 -2.41 3.81 -14.37
N GLY A 63 -1.32 4.55 -14.53
CA GLY A 63 -1.24 5.74 -15.38
C GLY A 63 -1.13 7.08 -14.64
N ILE A 64 -1.16 7.09 -13.30
CA ILE A 64 -1.03 8.32 -12.50
C ILE A 64 0.46 8.68 -12.34
N ASP A 65 0.93 9.67 -13.09
CA ASP A 65 2.35 10.08 -13.13
C ASP A 65 2.61 11.49 -12.56
N ASN A 66 1.58 12.18 -12.08
CA ASN A 66 1.70 13.45 -11.38
C ASN A 66 1.78 13.23 -9.86
N ALA A 67 2.85 13.72 -9.23
CA ALA A 67 3.10 13.52 -7.80
C ALA A 67 2.01 14.07 -6.87
N GLY A 68 1.36 15.20 -7.25
CA GLY A 68 0.24 15.76 -6.48
C GLY A 68 -0.98 14.84 -6.54
N ARG A 69 -1.38 14.41 -7.74
CA ARG A 69 -2.47 13.45 -7.92
C ARG A 69 -2.18 12.10 -7.26
N LEU A 70 -0.92 11.67 -7.26
CA LEU A 70 -0.48 10.46 -6.59
C LEU A 70 -0.64 10.58 -5.07
N HIS A 71 -0.22 11.70 -4.48
CA HIS A 71 -0.42 11.97 -3.07
C HIS A 71 -1.91 11.95 -2.73
N ASP A 72 -2.72 12.72 -3.46
CA ASP A 72 -4.17 12.82 -3.23
C ASP A 72 -4.86 11.46 -3.37
N SER A 73 -4.47 10.64 -4.35
CA SER A 73 -5.00 9.28 -4.51
C SER A 73 -4.63 8.36 -3.35
N LEU A 74 -3.48 8.56 -2.70
CA LEU A 74 -2.96 7.66 -1.68
C LEU A 74 -3.39 8.02 -0.25
N VAL A 75 -3.65 9.29 0.06
CA VAL A 75 -4.06 9.73 1.41
C VAL A 75 -5.26 8.92 1.94
N GLY A 76 -6.18 8.56 1.04
CA GLY A 76 -7.35 7.74 1.34
C GLY A 76 -7.05 6.26 1.63
N HIS A 77 -5.87 5.75 1.28
CA HIS A 77 -5.48 4.33 1.36
C HIS A 77 -4.43 4.02 2.42
N VAL A 78 -3.62 5.02 2.79
CA VAL A 78 -2.51 4.85 3.74
C VAL A 78 -2.91 5.17 5.19
N ASN A 79 -4.08 5.77 5.42
CA ASN A 79 -4.56 6.04 6.78
C ASN A 79 -5.08 4.78 7.50
N ALA A 80 -5.06 4.80 8.84
CA ALA A 80 -5.43 3.64 9.65
C ALA A 80 -6.86 3.11 9.40
N PRO A 81 -7.92 3.94 9.27
CA PRO A 81 -9.24 3.45 8.90
C PRO A 81 -9.29 2.71 7.56
N ALA A 82 -8.58 3.20 6.54
CA ALA A 82 -8.54 2.56 5.23
C ALA A 82 -7.80 1.22 5.29
N GLN A 83 -6.62 1.22 5.89
CA GLN A 83 -5.85 -0.02 6.12
C GLN A 83 -6.65 -1.03 6.97
N ALA A 84 -7.46 -0.59 7.93
CA ALA A 84 -8.32 -1.48 8.70
C ALA A 84 -9.39 -2.17 7.84
N LYS A 85 -9.94 -1.52 6.81
CA LYS A 85 -10.86 -2.15 5.85
C LYS A 85 -10.15 -3.17 4.97
N ILE A 86 -8.93 -2.84 4.52
CA ILE A 86 -8.10 -3.77 3.75
C ILE A 86 -7.75 -4.99 4.61
N PHE A 87 -7.40 -4.80 5.88
CA PHE A 87 -7.21 -5.89 6.83
C PHE A 87 -8.43 -6.81 6.86
N ASP A 88 -9.65 -6.27 7.01
CA ASP A 88 -10.86 -7.09 7.13
C ASP A 88 -11.12 -7.90 5.84
N SER A 89 -10.87 -7.31 4.68
CA SER A 89 -10.97 -7.98 3.37
C SER A 89 -9.92 -9.08 3.20
N VAL A 90 -8.66 -8.81 3.52
CA VAL A 90 -7.56 -9.79 3.42
C VAL A 90 -7.81 -10.94 4.39
N PHE A 91 -8.08 -10.62 5.64
CA PHE A 91 -8.21 -11.57 6.74
C PHE A 91 -9.27 -12.65 6.46
N ALA A 92 -10.38 -12.29 5.81
CA ALA A 92 -11.43 -13.22 5.44
C ALA A 92 -10.99 -14.30 4.42
N GLY A 93 -9.96 -14.03 3.61
CA GLY A 93 -9.42 -14.94 2.60
C GLY A 93 -8.17 -15.71 3.02
N LEU A 94 -7.62 -15.46 4.22
CA LEU A 94 -6.41 -16.12 4.71
C LEU A 94 -6.72 -17.49 5.32
N ASP A 95 -5.73 -18.38 5.29
CA ASP A 95 -5.78 -19.64 6.03
C ASP A 95 -5.69 -19.43 7.55
N GLU A 96 -5.96 -20.48 8.33
CA GLU A 96 -5.96 -20.41 9.79
C GLU A 96 -4.62 -19.99 10.38
N THR A 97 -3.51 -20.41 9.77
CA THR A 97 -2.15 -20.12 10.24
C THR A 97 -1.88 -18.63 10.12
N GLU A 98 -2.15 -18.05 8.97
CA GLU A 98 -1.95 -16.62 8.74
C GLU A 98 -2.95 -15.77 9.52
N GLN A 99 -4.22 -16.18 9.61
CA GLN A 99 -5.19 -15.51 10.47
C GLN A 99 -4.68 -15.45 11.91
N GLN A 100 -4.02 -16.50 12.41
CA GLN A 100 -3.46 -16.50 13.75
C GLN A 100 -2.29 -15.52 13.89
N LEU A 101 -1.42 -15.39 12.87
CA LEU A 101 -0.37 -14.37 12.84
C LEU A 101 -0.95 -12.96 12.92
N LEU A 102 -1.94 -12.64 12.08
CA LEU A 102 -2.60 -11.33 12.08
C LEU A 102 -3.32 -11.05 13.41
N LYS A 103 -3.99 -12.04 14.01
CA LYS A 103 -4.59 -11.90 15.35
C LYS A 103 -3.54 -11.57 16.40
N ASN A 104 -2.39 -12.24 16.37
CA ASN A 104 -1.30 -12.02 17.32
C ASN A 104 -0.73 -10.60 17.19
N TRP A 105 -0.47 -10.13 15.96
CA TRP A 105 0.03 -8.77 15.73
C TRP A 105 -0.99 -7.69 16.07
N ARG A 106 -2.28 -7.91 15.77
CA ARG A 106 -3.37 -7.01 16.13
C ARG A 106 -3.52 -6.85 17.64
N ASN A 107 -3.29 -7.93 18.39
CA ASN A 107 -3.40 -7.94 19.85
C ASN A 107 -2.10 -7.48 20.55
N ALA A 108 -1.05 -7.14 19.81
CA ALA A 108 0.18 -6.62 20.38
C ALA A 108 -0.07 -5.31 21.14
N LYS A 109 0.79 -4.99 22.12
CA LYS A 109 0.65 -3.77 22.91
C LYS A 109 0.78 -2.53 22.04
N ASN A 110 -0.36 -1.90 21.76
CA ASN A 110 -0.41 -0.64 21.04
C ASN A 110 0.00 0.55 21.92
N PRO A 111 0.60 1.61 21.33
CA PRO A 111 0.81 2.87 22.04
C PRO A 111 -0.52 3.47 22.48
N SER A 112 -0.50 4.25 23.56
CA SER A 112 -1.70 4.92 24.11
C SER A 112 -2.22 6.06 23.23
N ARG A 113 -1.42 6.52 22.26
CA ARG A 113 -1.77 7.56 21.30
C ARG A 113 -1.73 6.97 19.89
N TYR A 114 -2.80 7.19 19.13
CA TYR A 114 -2.94 6.85 17.73
C TYR A 114 -3.50 8.07 17.00
N GLY A 115 -3.19 8.21 15.70
CA GLY A 115 -3.57 9.34 14.87
C GLY A 115 -5.06 9.35 14.52
N SER A 116 -5.40 9.35 13.24
CA SER A 116 -6.78 9.20 12.79
C SER A 116 -7.35 7.81 13.12
N GLY A 117 -8.66 7.74 13.36
CA GLY A 117 -9.38 6.49 13.62
C GLY A 117 -9.46 6.07 15.08
N THR A 118 -10.03 4.89 15.28
CA THR A 118 -10.24 4.22 16.57
C THR A 118 -9.04 3.35 16.93
N ARG A 119 -8.92 3.00 18.22
CA ARG A 119 -7.91 2.03 18.68
C ARG A 119 -7.96 0.71 17.93
N GLY A 120 -9.17 0.25 17.58
CA GLY A 120 -9.39 -0.99 16.85
C GLY A 120 -8.92 -0.92 15.40
N GLU A 121 -9.18 0.21 14.72
CA GLU A 121 -8.67 0.45 13.37
C GLU A 121 -7.14 0.53 13.37
N TYR A 122 -6.54 1.26 14.31
CA TYR A 122 -5.09 1.30 14.45
C TYR A 122 -4.50 -0.11 14.66
N ALA A 123 -5.11 -0.92 15.53
CA ALA A 123 -4.66 -2.30 15.75
C ALA A 123 -4.72 -3.17 14.49
N ARG A 124 -5.77 -3.01 13.67
CA ARG A 124 -5.90 -3.73 12.39
C ARG A 124 -4.91 -3.22 11.35
N ALA A 125 -4.71 -1.92 11.25
CA ALA A 125 -3.71 -1.31 10.37
C ALA A 125 -2.29 -1.82 10.70
N THR A 126 -1.88 -1.76 11.96
CA THR A 126 -0.57 -2.29 12.39
C THR A 126 -0.40 -3.78 12.10
N ALA A 127 -1.47 -4.57 12.21
CA ALA A 127 -1.42 -6.00 11.87
C ALA A 127 -1.32 -6.23 10.35
N LEU A 128 -1.98 -5.41 9.54
CA LEU A 128 -1.83 -5.43 8.08
C LEU A 128 -0.41 -5.06 7.68
N GLU A 129 0.14 -3.96 8.22
CA GLU A 129 1.53 -3.54 7.98
C GLU A 129 2.51 -4.65 8.37
N ALA A 130 2.32 -5.28 9.54
CA ALA A 130 3.17 -6.40 9.95
C ALA A 130 3.09 -7.59 8.98
N TRP A 131 1.90 -7.89 8.44
CA TRP A 131 1.74 -8.94 7.43
C TRP A 131 2.40 -8.57 6.09
N VAL A 132 2.28 -7.32 5.64
CA VAL A 132 2.99 -6.80 4.46
C VAL A 132 4.50 -6.96 4.62
N ALA A 133 5.04 -6.64 5.80
CA ALA A 133 6.45 -6.86 6.10
C ALA A 133 6.83 -8.34 6.06
N TRP A 134 6.00 -9.22 6.62
CA TRP A 134 6.24 -10.67 6.57
C TRP A 134 6.28 -11.17 5.13
N LEU A 135 5.31 -10.79 4.29
CA LEU A 135 5.31 -11.16 2.87
C LEU A 135 6.59 -10.67 2.17
N PHE A 136 6.99 -9.43 2.42
CA PHE A 136 8.18 -8.84 1.82
C PHE A 136 9.46 -9.56 2.25
N LEU A 137 9.69 -9.65 3.56
CA LEU A 137 10.90 -10.23 4.13
C LEU A 137 11.04 -11.71 3.81
N THR A 138 9.93 -12.44 3.65
CA THR A 138 9.93 -13.87 3.28
C THR A 138 9.83 -14.12 1.77
N GLY A 139 9.90 -13.07 0.94
CA GLY A 139 9.98 -13.19 -0.52
C GLY A 139 8.68 -13.59 -1.21
N GLN A 140 7.52 -13.39 -0.57
CA GLN A 140 6.19 -13.75 -1.07
C GLN A 140 5.67 -12.72 -2.10
N LYS A 141 6.45 -12.52 -3.17
CA LYS A 141 6.26 -11.43 -4.15
C LYS A 141 4.93 -11.49 -4.88
N GLU A 142 4.46 -12.67 -5.28
CA GLU A 142 3.19 -12.83 -6.01
C GLU A 142 2.02 -12.35 -5.15
N ARG A 143 2.07 -12.64 -3.84
CA ARG A 143 1.03 -12.26 -2.89
C ARG A 143 1.04 -10.77 -2.59
N LEU A 144 2.22 -10.15 -2.48
CA LEU A 144 2.34 -8.69 -2.39
C LEU A 144 1.77 -8.00 -3.63
N ASN A 145 2.12 -8.49 -4.82
CA ASN A 145 1.62 -7.92 -6.07
C ASN A 145 0.09 -8.04 -6.16
N GLN A 146 -0.47 -9.20 -5.81
CA GLN A 146 -1.92 -9.42 -5.76
C GLN A 146 -2.62 -8.47 -4.77
N LEU A 147 -2.02 -8.24 -3.59
CA LEU A 147 -2.54 -7.29 -2.61
C LEU A 147 -2.64 -5.88 -3.21
N PHE A 148 -1.55 -5.37 -3.80
CA PHE A 148 -1.53 -4.01 -4.33
C PHE A 148 -2.40 -3.83 -5.57
N ASP A 149 -2.36 -4.78 -6.51
CA ASP A 149 -3.22 -4.75 -7.70
C ASP A 149 -4.71 -4.80 -7.31
N GLY A 150 -5.05 -5.57 -6.26
CA GLY A 150 -6.41 -5.61 -5.70
C GLY A 150 -6.87 -4.27 -5.09
N ILE A 151 -6.00 -3.60 -4.34
CA ILE A 151 -6.29 -2.28 -3.76
C ILE A 151 -6.51 -1.23 -4.85
N VAL A 152 -5.62 -1.17 -5.86
CA VAL A 152 -5.72 -0.21 -6.96
C VAL A 152 -6.98 -0.47 -7.80
N THR A 153 -7.29 -1.72 -8.11
CA THR A 153 -8.50 -2.07 -8.87
C THR A 153 -9.77 -1.59 -8.16
N GLN A 154 -9.86 -1.78 -6.84
CA GLN A 154 -10.99 -1.26 -6.05
C GLN A 154 -11.04 0.27 -6.03
N SER A 155 -9.89 0.95 -6.03
CA SER A 155 -9.82 2.41 -6.08
C SER A 155 -10.29 2.97 -7.43
N LEU A 156 -9.92 2.36 -8.54
CA LEU A 156 -10.31 2.80 -9.89
C LEU A 156 -11.80 2.57 -10.17
N ALA A 157 -12.36 1.45 -9.69
CA ALA A 157 -13.79 1.18 -9.80
C ALA A 157 -14.66 2.17 -9.00
N GLY A 158 -14.11 2.76 -7.92
CA GLY A 158 -14.79 3.79 -7.13
C GLY A 158 -14.79 5.18 -7.77
N SER A 159 -13.77 5.52 -8.58
CA SER A 159 -13.67 6.83 -9.24
C SER A 159 -14.59 6.97 -10.46
N ASP A 160 -14.87 5.88 -11.19
CA ASP A 160 -15.75 5.90 -12.37
C ASP A 160 -17.23 6.11 -11.99
N ALA A 161 -17.63 5.76 -10.76
CA ALA A 161 -18.98 6.00 -10.26
C ALA A 161 -19.26 7.49 -9.96
N ASP A 162 -18.23 8.26 -9.60
CA ASP A 162 -18.36 9.63 -9.11
C ASP A 162 -18.31 10.70 -10.24
N GLU A 163 -17.83 10.35 -11.44
CA GLU A 163 -17.91 11.22 -12.63
C GLU A 163 -19.29 11.23 -13.30
N SER A 164 -20.14 10.22 -13.07
CA SER A 164 -21.49 10.16 -13.63
C SER A 164 -22.50 11.15 -13.02
N GLY A 165 -22.11 11.84 -11.94
CA GLY A 165 -22.97 12.76 -11.18
C GLY A 165 -22.72 14.27 -11.37
N LYS A 166 -21.70 14.68 -12.15
CA LYS A 166 -21.28 16.11 -12.21
C LYS A 166 -21.71 16.92 -13.44
N ASN A 167 -22.49 16.36 -14.36
CA ASN A 167 -23.05 17.12 -15.50
C ASN A 167 -24.58 17.13 -15.50
N LYS A 168 -25.19 17.78 -14.50
CA LYS A 168 -26.52 18.41 -14.60
C LYS A 168 -26.52 19.59 -13.64
N ASP A 169 -26.21 20.77 -14.15
CA ASP A 169 -26.73 22.08 -13.74
C ASP A 169 -26.02 23.16 -14.59
N GLU A 170 -26.47 23.28 -15.84
CA GLU A 170 -26.46 24.51 -16.65
C GLU A 170 -27.82 24.66 -17.34
#